data_AF-H1KCK5-F1
#
_entry.id   AF-H1KCK5-F1
#
_cell.length_a   1.000
_cell.length_b   1.000
_cell.length_c   1.000
_cell.angle_alpha   90.00
_cell.angle_beta   90.00
_cell.angle_gamma   90.00
#
_symmetry.space_group_name_H-M   'P 1'
#
loop_
_entity.id
_entity.type
_entity.pdbx_description
1 polymer ?
#
loop_
_entity_poly.entity_id
_entity_poly.type
_entity_poly.pdbx_seq_one_letter_code
_entity_poly.pdbx_strand_id
1 'polypeptide(L)'
;MPVEEYRQQARTRWIEALASACEPNPPASAEWHDLLEIEKILSSFVGDDLAHAHLPNGGGLDFKAIEFSAEDECLTFQAGEHRAFVLKPAKLRLEYIAEHPAESFLLLDAKIMRPLLGQPHRGIEEVLDLGDGQYVDRQHWAEGTYGHDGEDDAPLPEEARLTTRHLGGVIMLVSKGSFWNRAPGTYNGEHAELEPDMIRELILKEIGNDGSDGIR
;
A
#
# COMPACT_ATOMS: atom_id res chain seq x y z
N MET A 1 -8.03 -18.68 -15.07
CA MET A 1 -9.18 -17.76 -15.20
C MET A 1 -8.87 -16.79 -16.33
N PRO A 2 -9.81 -16.51 -17.25
CA PRO A 2 -9.69 -15.42 -18.23
C PRO A 2 -9.45 -14.06 -17.55
N VAL A 3 -8.67 -13.19 -18.18
CA VAL A 3 -8.29 -11.88 -17.62
C VAL A 3 -9.51 -11.01 -17.29
N GLU A 4 -10.53 -11.05 -18.14
CA GLU A 4 -11.74 -10.24 -17.92
C GLU A 4 -12.56 -10.75 -16.74
N GLU A 5 -12.68 -12.08 -16.58
CA GLU A 5 -13.37 -12.68 -15.44
C GLU A 5 -12.66 -12.34 -14.12
N TYR A 6 -11.32 -12.38 -14.12
CA TYR A 6 -10.51 -11.95 -12.98
C TYR A 6 -10.75 -10.47 -12.62
N ARG A 7 -10.80 -9.60 -13.63
CA ARG A 7 -11.07 -8.16 -13.41
C ARG A 7 -12.43 -7.93 -12.79
N GLN A 8 -13.47 -8.56 -13.33
CA GLN A 8 -14.83 -8.43 -12.79
C GLN A 8 -14.93 -8.95 -11.35
N GLN A 9 -14.18 -10.02 -11.03
CA GLN A 9 -14.08 -10.52 -9.66
C GLN A 9 -13.38 -9.51 -8.74
N ALA A 10 -12.23 -8.96 -9.13
CA ALA A 10 -11.51 -7.96 -8.35
C ALA A 10 -12.33 -6.68 -8.12
N ARG A 11 -13.09 -6.24 -9.12
CA ARG A 11 -14.02 -5.10 -9.02
C ARG A 11 -15.14 -5.38 -8.01
N THR A 12 -15.74 -6.56 -8.06
CA THR A 12 -16.78 -6.98 -7.11
C THR A 12 -16.26 -7.00 -5.68
N ARG A 13 -15.09 -7.63 -5.43
CA ARG A 13 -14.48 -7.69 -4.10
C ARG A 13 -14.14 -6.31 -3.54
N TRP A 14 -13.66 -5.41 -4.39
CA TRP A 14 -13.41 -4.02 -3.99
C TRP A 14 -14.68 -3.29 -3.53
N ILE A 15 -15.80 -3.50 -4.23
CA ILE A 15 -17.10 -2.89 -3.86
C ILE A 15 -17.60 -3.47 -2.53
N GLU A 16 -17.45 -4.77 -2.31
CA GLU A 16 -17.75 -5.41 -1.03
C GLU A 16 -16.89 -4.85 0.11
N ALA A 17 -15.60 -4.62 -0.14
CA ALA A 17 -14.69 -3.98 0.81
C ALA A 17 -15.11 -2.54 1.14
N LEU A 18 -15.51 -1.74 0.14
CA LEU A 18 -16.05 -0.40 0.35
C LEU A 18 -17.28 -0.42 1.27
N ALA A 19 -18.23 -1.34 1.01
CA ALA A 19 -19.44 -1.48 1.81
C ALA A 19 -19.15 -1.94 3.25
N SER A 20 -18.15 -2.81 3.42
CA SER A 20 -17.68 -3.27 4.74
C SER A 20 -17.01 -2.14 5.52
N ALA A 21 -16.19 -1.32 4.86
CA ALA A 21 -15.40 -0.28 5.49
C ALA A 21 -16.22 0.97 5.85
N CYS A 22 -17.11 1.40 4.97
CA CYS A 22 -17.70 2.75 5.00
C CYS A 22 -19.23 2.78 5.01
N GLU A 23 -19.88 1.64 5.32
CA GLU A 23 -21.33 1.44 5.20
C GLU A 23 -21.82 1.47 3.72
N PRO A 24 -23.07 1.07 3.41
CA PRO A 24 -23.53 0.91 2.03
C PRO A 24 -23.57 2.21 1.19
N ASN A 25 -23.51 3.38 1.83
CA ASN A 25 -23.59 4.68 1.19
C ASN A 25 -22.42 5.58 1.65
N PRO A 26 -21.19 5.29 1.21
CA PRO A 26 -20.04 6.10 1.56
C PRO A 26 -20.20 7.54 1.02
N PRO A 27 -19.71 8.55 1.74
CA PRO A 27 -19.65 9.92 1.22
C PRO A 27 -18.69 9.99 0.02
N ALA A 28 -18.85 11.01 -0.81
CA ALA A 28 -17.99 11.22 -1.99
C ALA A 28 -16.50 11.33 -1.61
N SER A 29 -16.21 11.87 -0.43
CA SER A 29 -14.88 11.85 0.19
C SER A 29 -15.02 11.60 1.69
N ALA A 30 -14.11 10.81 2.27
CA ALA A 30 -14.00 10.56 3.70
C ALA A 30 -12.53 10.58 4.13
N GLU A 31 -12.28 10.96 5.39
CA GLU A 31 -10.93 11.04 5.94
C GLU A 31 -10.88 10.47 7.37
N TRP A 32 -9.78 9.78 7.66
CA TRP A 32 -9.47 9.24 8.98
C TRP A 32 -8.04 9.63 9.36
N HIS A 33 -7.87 10.03 10.62
CA HIS A 33 -6.58 10.46 11.19
C HIS A 33 -6.14 9.61 12.38
N ASP A 34 -7.08 8.95 13.04
CA ASP A 34 -6.79 8.06 14.15
C ASP A 34 -6.19 6.74 13.63
N LEU A 35 -5.14 6.26 14.28
CA LEU A 35 -4.40 5.09 13.84
C LEU A 35 -5.26 3.82 13.87
N LEU A 36 -6.13 3.66 14.87
CA LEU A 36 -7.02 2.50 14.99
C LEU A 36 -8.09 2.53 13.91
N GLU A 37 -8.63 3.71 13.60
CA GLU A 37 -9.59 3.86 12.51
C GLU A 37 -8.95 3.60 11.14
N ILE A 38 -7.74 4.13 10.90
CA ILE A 38 -7.00 3.91 9.66
C ILE A 38 -6.73 2.40 9.46
N GLU A 39 -6.23 1.71 10.49
CA GLU A 39 -5.98 0.27 10.45
C GLU A 39 -7.28 -0.49 10.15
N LYS A 40 -8.36 -0.19 10.88
CA LYS A 40 -9.67 -0.84 10.70
C LYS A 40 -10.20 -0.70 9.27
N ILE A 41 -10.10 0.50 8.69
CA ILE A 41 -10.55 0.74 7.32
C ILE A 41 -9.65 -0.01 6.33
N LEU A 42 -8.33 0.13 6.43
CA LEU A 42 -7.37 -0.53 5.54
C LEU A 42 -7.48 -2.05 5.59
N SER A 43 -7.74 -2.64 6.75
CA SER A 43 -7.95 -4.07 6.93
C SER A 43 -9.07 -4.64 6.05
N SER A 44 -10.03 -3.82 5.60
CA SER A 44 -11.07 -4.25 4.65
C SER A 44 -10.56 -4.38 3.21
N PHE A 45 -9.41 -3.78 2.88
CA PHE A 45 -8.84 -3.71 1.52
C PHE A 45 -7.59 -4.57 1.33
N VAL A 46 -7.14 -5.23 2.40
CA VAL A 46 -5.94 -6.05 2.42
C VAL A 46 -6.33 -7.52 2.28
N GLY A 47 -5.54 -8.29 1.53
CA GLY A 47 -5.82 -9.69 1.24
C GLY A 47 -5.70 -10.04 -0.24
N ASP A 48 -5.79 -11.33 -0.55
CA ASP A 48 -5.51 -11.84 -1.89
C ASP A 48 -6.49 -11.27 -2.94
N ASP A 49 -5.91 -10.64 -3.96
CA ASP A 49 -6.59 -10.13 -5.15
C ASP A 49 -7.66 -9.04 -4.92
N LEU A 50 -7.54 -8.27 -3.84
CA LEU A 50 -8.50 -7.21 -3.52
C LEU A 50 -8.03 -5.84 -4.01
N ALA A 51 -6.94 -5.33 -3.44
CA ALA A 51 -6.35 -4.04 -3.79
C ALA A 51 -4.97 -4.21 -4.43
N HIS A 52 -4.59 -3.23 -5.24
CA HIS A 52 -3.19 -2.99 -5.59
C HIS A 52 -2.76 -1.66 -4.98
N ALA A 53 -1.64 -1.66 -4.26
CA ALA A 53 -1.02 -0.45 -3.75
C ALA A 53 -0.01 0.08 -4.76
N HIS A 54 -0.16 1.34 -5.14
CA HIS A 54 0.85 2.08 -5.90
C HIS A 54 1.74 2.84 -4.90
N LEU A 55 3.05 2.70 -5.07
CA LEU A 55 4.03 3.27 -4.14
C LEU A 55 4.46 4.68 -4.59
N PRO A 56 4.78 5.59 -3.65
CA PRO A 56 5.10 6.98 -3.97
C PRO A 56 6.33 7.14 -4.89
N ASN A 57 7.24 6.17 -4.86
CA ASN A 57 8.50 6.20 -5.63
C ASN A 57 8.46 5.31 -6.87
N GLY A 58 7.27 4.84 -7.23
CA GLY A 58 7.01 3.94 -8.34
C GLY A 58 6.99 2.46 -7.95
N GLY A 59 6.44 1.66 -8.86
CA GLY A 59 6.09 0.27 -8.62
C GLY A 59 4.75 0.13 -7.90
N GLY A 60 4.43 -1.12 -7.54
CA GLY A 60 3.22 -1.44 -6.80
C GLY A 60 3.33 -2.80 -6.13
N LEU A 61 2.40 -3.06 -5.22
CA LEU A 61 2.46 -4.20 -4.33
C LEU A 61 1.07 -4.61 -3.85
N ASP A 62 0.93 -5.91 -3.58
CA ASP A 62 -0.26 -6.45 -2.94
C ASP A 62 0.04 -6.68 -1.46
N PHE A 63 -0.73 -6.02 -0.60
CA PHE A 63 -0.67 -6.26 0.84
C PHE A 63 -1.57 -7.45 1.19
N LYS A 64 -1.03 -8.38 1.97
CA LYS A 64 -1.69 -9.62 2.40
C LYS A 64 -2.32 -9.51 3.78
N ALA A 65 -1.67 -8.77 4.67
CA ALA A 65 -2.14 -8.49 6.01
C ALA A 65 -1.61 -7.13 6.47
N ILE A 66 -2.26 -6.57 7.49
CA ILE A 66 -1.85 -5.34 8.16
C ILE A 66 -1.88 -5.59 9.66
N GLU A 67 -0.91 -5.03 10.38
CA GLU A 67 -0.79 -5.14 11.83
C GLU A 67 -0.18 -3.84 12.40
N PHE A 68 -0.36 -3.60 13.70
CA PHE A 68 0.41 -2.56 14.37
C PHE A 68 1.89 -2.94 14.38
N SER A 69 2.74 -1.96 14.09
CA SER A 69 4.19 -2.16 14.10
C SER A 69 4.73 -2.13 15.52
N ALA A 70 5.93 -2.71 15.69
CA ALA A 70 6.74 -2.48 16.88
C ALA A 70 7.25 -1.02 16.95
N GLU A 71 7.31 -0.32 15.81
CA GLU A 71 7.59 1.11 15.77
C GLU A 71 6.37 1.94 16.19
N ASP A 72 6.60 2.95 17.02
CA ASP A 72 5.54 3.76 17.62
C ASP A 72 4.69 4.53 16.58
N GLU A 73 3.38 4.37 16.71
CA GLU A 73 2.35 4.84 15.79
C GLU A 73 2.51 4.38 14.32
N CYS A 74 3.20 3.27 14.07
CA CYS A 74 3.37 2.73 12.71
C CYS A 74 2.46 1.53 12.44
N LEU A 75 2.20 1.28 11.16
CA LEU A 75 1.56 0.07 10.65
C LEU A 75 2.59 -0.75 9.87
N THR A 76 2.50 -2.06 10.00
CA THR A 76 3.24 -3.04 9.21
C THR A 76 2.30 -3.70 8.22
N PHE A 77 2.67 -3.69 6.95
CA PHE A 77 1.96 -4.38 5.87
C PHE A 77 2.77 -5.58 5.42
N GLN A 78 2.17 -6.76 5.48
CA GLN A 78 2.78 -8.00 5.02
C GLN A 78 2.62 -8.13 3.50
N ALA A 79 3.73 -8.41 2.81
CA ALA A 79 3.79 -8.49 1.35
C ALA A 79 4.26 -9.85 0.82
N GLY A 80 4.65 -10.75 1.74
CA GLY A 80 5.18 -12.08 1.46
C GLY A 80 5.65 -12.73 2.76
N GLU A 81 6.11 -13.98 2.67
CA GLU A 81 6.49 -14.79 3.84
C GLU A 81 7.56 -14.10 4.73
N HIS A 82 8.54 -13.44 4.11
CA HIS A 82 9.59 -12.69 4.83
C HIS A 82 9.75 -11.27 4.29
N ARG A 83 8.64 -10.64 3.89
CA ARG A 83 8.63 -9.28 3.35
C ARG A 83 7.56 -8.44 4.01
N ALA A 84 7.99 -7.33 4.60
CA ALA A 84 7.11 -6.38 5.25
C ALA A 84 7.40 -4.94 4.82
N PHE A 85 6.40 -4.09 4.96
CA PHE A 85 6.49 -2.65 4.74
C PHE A 85 6.05 -1.94 5.99
N VAL A 86 6.80 -0.95 6.45
CA VAL A 86 6.45 -0.16 7.64
C VAL A 86 6.29 1.29 7.26
N LEU A 87 5.23 1.93 7.75
CA LEU A 87 5.04 3.37 7.61
C LEU A 87 4.28 3.94 8.81
N LYS A 88 4.47 5.22 9.07
CA LYS A 88 3.73 5.97 10.08
C LYS A 88 2.58 6.75 9.43
N PRO A 89 1.31 6.33 9.53
CA PRO A 89 0.23 7.01 8.83
C PRO A 89 -0.03 8.41 9.42
N ALA A 90 -0.32 9.36 8.54
CA ALA A 90 -0.76 10.71 8.85
C ALA A 90 -2.28 10.86 8.66
N LYS A 91 -2.79 10.29 7.57
CA LYS A 91 -4.20 10.34 7.17
C LYS A 91 -4.48 9.23 6.18
N LEU A 92 -5.67 8.66 6.25
CA LEU A 92 -6.27 7.88 5.16
C LEU A 92 -7.43 8.70 4.57
N ARG A 93 -7.50 8.77 3.24
CA ARG A 93 -8.60 9.40 2.52
C ARG A 93 -9.24 8.39 1.57
N LEU A 94 -10.56 8.32 1.54
CA LEU A 94 -11.34 7.65 0.50
C LEU A 94 -11.89 8.69 -0.46
N GLU A 95 -11.70 8.47 -1.75
CA GLU A 95 -12.40 9.18 -2.81
C GLU A 95 -13.37 8.22 -3.51
N TYR A 96 -14.66 8.36 -3.18
CA TYR A 96 -15.71 7.50 -3.70
C TYR A 96 -16.31 8.05 -4.99
N ILE A 97 -16.40 7.19 -6.01
CA ILE A 97 -16.99 7.51 -7.32
C ILE A 97 -18.30 6.73 -7.46
N ALA A 98 -19.42 7.36 -7.11
CA ALA A 98 -20.72 6.68 -6.99
C ALA A 98 -21.18 5.97 -8.28
N GLU A 99 -20.95 6.56 -9.44
CA GLU A 99 -21.31 5.96 -10.74
C GLU A 99 -20.37 4.81 -11.14
N HIS A 100 -19.15 4.79 -10.58
CA HIS A 100 -18.13 3.79 -10.85
C HIS A 100 -17.41 3.33 -9.56
N PRO A 101 -18.10 2.65 -8.63
CA PRO A 101 -17.53 2.36 -7.30
C PRO A 101 -16.20 1.60 -7.31
N ALA A 102 -15.98 0.72 -8.29
CA ALA A 102 -14.73 -0.01 -8.48
C ALA A 102 -13.53 0.85 -8.91
N GLU A 103 -13.76 2.11 -9.28
CA GLU A 103 -12.76 3.11 -9.63
C GLU A 103 -12.47 4.09 -8.48
N SER A 104 -13.17 3.93 -7.36
CA SER A 104 -12.85 4.65 -6.12
C SER A 104 -11.45 4.25 -5.65
N PHE A 105 -10.80 5.14 -4.91
CA PHE A 105 -9.43 4.94 -4.47
C PHE A 105 -9.20 5.44 -3.05
N LEU A 106 -8.19 4.87 -2.40
CA LEU A 106 -7.71 5.32 -1.10
C LEU A 106 -6.34 6.00 -1.27
N LEU A 107 -6.10 7.04 -0.50
CA LEU A 107 -4.81 7.70 -0.35
C LEU A 107 -4.37 7.61 1.10
N LEU A 108 -3.24 6.95 1.34
CA LEU A 108 -2.61 6.81 2.64
C LEU A 108 -1.39 7.73 2.69
N ASP A 109 -1.56 8.87 3.34
CA ASP A 109 -0.50 9.84 3.59
C ASP A 109 0.37 9.33 4.74
N ALA A 110 1.69 9.29 4.56
CA ALA A 110 2.64 8.91 5.60
C ALA A 110 3.31 10.16 6.24
N LYS A 111 3.42 10.15 7.57
CA LYS A 111 4.25 11.10 8.32
C LYS A 111 5.72 10.88 7.98
N ILE A 112 6.50 11.95 8.05
CA ILE A 112 7.95 11.86 7.87
C ILE A 112 8.58 11.06 9.01
N MET A 113 9.35 10.03 8.68
CA MET A 113 10.15 9.24 9.62
C MET A 113 11.64 9.47 9.38
N ARG A 114 12.46 9.25 10.42
CA ARG A 114 13.90 9.24 10.26
C ARG A 114 14.39 7.84 9.87
N PRO A 115 15.39 7.73 8.99
CA PRO A 115 16.06 6.45 8.75
C PRO A 115 16.71 5.95 10.05
N LEU A 116 16.79 4.63 10.23
CA LEU A 116 17.38 4.01 11.41
C LEU A 116 18.87 3.72 11.23
N LEU A 117 19.27 3.17 10.09
CA LEU A 117 20.57 2.53 9.91
C LEU A 117 21.44 3.20 8.83
N GLY A 118 20.88 4.08 8.00
CA GLY A 118 21.71 4.75 6.99
C GLY A 118 21.06 5.85 6.17
N GLN A 119 21.54 5.97 4.92
CA GLN A 119 21.07 6.97 3.97
C GLN A 119 19.88 6.41 3.18
N PRO A 120 18.67 6.96 3.36
CA PRO A 120 17.51 6.49 2.64
C PRO A 120 17.67 6.76 1.14
N HIS A 121 17.16 5.86 0.33
CA HIS A 121 17.10 6.04 -1.12
C HIS A 121 15.66 6.31 -1.51
N ARG A 122 15.40 7.45 -2.17
CA ARG A 122 14.04 7.84 -2.62
C ARG A 122 13.01 7.75 -1.48
N GLY A 123 13.33 8.24 -0.28
CA GLY A 123 12.37 8.24 0.83
C GLY A 123 12.00 6.86 1.39
N ILE A 124 12.72 5.80 1.02
CA ILE A 124 12.62 4.48 1.66
C ILE A 124 13.95 4.05 2.26
N GLU A 125 13.88 3.15 3.23
CA GLU A 125 15.02 2.44 3.80
C GLU A 125 14.70 0.95 3.86
N GLU A 126 15.63 0.11 3.42
CA GLU A 126 15.50 -1.35 3.51
C GLU A 126 16.36 -1.87 4.66
N VAL A 127 15.76 -2.62 5.56
CA VAL A 127 16.41 -3.14 6.77
C VAL A 127 16.05 -4.62 6.96
N LEU A 128 16.86 -5.32 7.75
CA LEU A 128 16.49 -6.61 8.30
C LEU A 128 15.83 -6.39 9.67
N ASP A 129 14.55 -6.73 9.79
CA ASP A 129 13.81 -6.79 11.05
C ASP A 129 14.12 -8.15 11.69
N LEU A 130 14.72 -8.14 12.87
CA LEU A 130 15.03 -9.34 13.65
C LEU A 130 13.87 -9.78 14.55
N GLY A 131 12.78 -9.00 14.59
CA GLY A 131 11.70 -9.14 15.57
C GLY A 131 11.77 -8.06 16.66
N ASP A 132 10.62 -7.83 17.32
CA ASP A 132 10.49 -6.93 18.47
C ASP A 132 11.05 -5.49 18.25
N GLY A 133 10.99 -5.00 17.01
CA GLY A 133 11.45 -3.65 16.66
C GLY A 133 12.98 -3.50 16.61
N GLN A 134 13.71 -4.62 16.53
CA GLN A 134 15.15 -4.62 16.34
C GLN A 134 15.51 -4.70 14.86
N TYR A 135 16.28 -3.72 14.39
CA TYR A 135 16.66 -3.61 12.99
C TYR A 135 18.19 -3.65 12.83
N VAL A 136 18.65 -4.41 11.84
CA VAL A 136 20.04 -4.45 11.40
C VAL A 136 20.14 -4.26 9.88
N ASP A 137 21.36 -4.12 9.36
CA ASP A 137 21.57 -3.92 7.94
C ASP A 137 20.98 -5.10 7.14
N ARG A 138 20.28 -4.80 6.04
CA ARG A 138 19.64 -5.81 5.21
C ARG A 138 20.62 -6.84 4.62
N GLN A 139 21.92 -6.53 4.56
CA GLN A 139 22.94 -7.43 4.00
C GLN A 139 23.00 -8.77 4.76
N HIS A 140 22.73 -8.74 6.07
CA HIS A 140 22.73 -9.91 6.94
C HIS A 140 21.68 -10.97 6.54
N TRP A 141 20.65 -10.57 5.80
CA TRP A 141 19.67 -11.52 5.24
C TRP A 141 20.32 -12.55 4.31
N ALA A 142 21.29 -12.12 3.50
CA ALA A 142 21.98 -13.01 2.57
C ALA A 142 23.04 -13.88 3.27
N GLU A 143 23.55 -13.42 4.41
CA GLU A 143 24.55 -14.12 5.23
C GLU A 143 23.89 -15.22 6.07
N GLY A 144 22.62 -15.04 6.44
CA GLY A 144 21.89 -15.96 7.32
C GLY A 144 22.31 -15.86 8.78
N THR A 145 23.14 -14.87 9.10
CA THR A 145 23.63 -14.55 10.44
C THR A 145 23.71 -13.04 10.65
N TYR A 146 23.78 -12.60 11.90
CA TYR A 146 24.02 -11.22 12.30
C TYR A 146 24.97 -11.19 13.49
N GLY A 147 25.77 -10.13 13.62
CA GLY A 147 26.77 -10.00 14.68
C GLY A 147 27.18 -8.56 14.91
N HIS A 148 27.72 -8.29 16.09
CA HIS A 148 28.37 -7.03 16.42
C HIS A 148 29.89 -7.20 16.38
N ASP A 149 30.62 -6.14 16.03
CA ASP A 149 32.09 -6.17 15.98
C ASP A 149 32.69 -6.73 17.28
N GLY A 150 33.30 -7.91 17.19
CA GLY A 150 33.97 -8.58 18.30
C GLY A 150 33.16 -9.68 19.00
N GLU A 151 31.95 -10.00 18.51
CA GLU A 151 31.14 -11.14 18.96
C GLU A 151 31.01 -12.21 17.86
N ASP A 152 30.69 -13.44 18.25
CA ASP A 152 30.41 -14.52 17.29
C ASP A 152 29.06 -14.26 16.60
N ASP A 153 29.02 -14.47 15.28
CA ASP A 153 27.80 -14.32 14.49
C ASP A 153 26.70 -15.28 14.98
N ALA A 154 25.51 -14.72 15.24
CA ALA A 154 24.31 -15.46 15.61
C ALA A 154 23.45 -15.76 14.38
N PRO A 155 22.76 -16.91 14.29
CA PRO A 155 21.79 -17.17 13.23
C PRO A 155 20.63 -16.17 13.28
N LEU A 156 20.03 -15.88 12.13
CA LEU A 156 18.81 -15.06 12.10
C LEU A 156 17.66 -15.74 12.87
N PRO A 157 16.88 -14.97 13.65
CA PRO A 157 15.64 -15.45 14.26
C PRO A 157 14.64 -15.98 13.21
N GLU A 158 13.72 -16.85 13.62
CA GLU A 158 12.72 -17.44 12.72
C GLU A 158 11.75 -16.38 12.18
N GLU A 159 11.44 -15.39 13.02
CA GLU A 159 10.60 -14.24 12.74
C GLU A 159 11.28 -13.16 11.87
N ALA A 160 12.56 -13.34 11.55
CA ALA A 160 13.32 -12.34 10.80
C ALA A 160 12.73 -12.12 9.40
N ARG A 161 12.69 -10.86 8.97
CA ARG A 161 12.09 -10.47 7.69
C ARG A 161 12.76 -9.24 7.07
N LEU A 162 12.81 -9.22 5.74
CA LEU A 162 13.20 -8.03 5.00
C LEU A 162 12.09 -6.99 5.09
N THR A 163 12.41 -5.82 5.63
CA THR A 163 11.45 -4.74 5.85
C THR A 163 11.83 -3.50 5.07
N THR A 164 10.88 -2.99 4.30
CA THR A 164 10.99 -1.67 3.64
C THR A 164 10.24 -0.64 4.46
N ARG A 165 10.97 0.32 5.02
CA ARG A 165 10.41 1.44 5.79
C ARG A 165 10.15 2.61 4.84
N HIS A 166 8.91 3.03 4.70
CA HIS A 166 8.53 4.25 3.99
C HIS A 166 8.65 5.45 4.91
N LEU A 167 9.55 6.37 4.59
CA LEU A 167 9.87 7.51 5.43
C LEU A 167 8.98 8.74 5.18
N GLY A 168 7.89 8.56 4.43
CA GLY A 168 6.97 9.59 3.99
C GLY A 168 6.32 9.24 2.65
N GLY A 169 5.59 10.19 2.08
CA GLY A 169 4.92 10.07 0.79
C GLY A 169 3.46 9.60 0.91
N VAL A 170 2.85 9.34 -0.24
CA VAL A 170 1.44 8.91 -0.34
C VAL A 170 1.40 7.57 -1.04
N ILE A 171 0.72 6.59 -0.43
CA ILE A 171 0.43 5.30 -1.06
C ILE A 171 -1.02 5.35 -1.55
N MET A 172 -1.25 5.00 -2.81
CA MET A 172 -2.60 4.91 -3.37
C MET A 172 -3.04 3.46 -3.49
N LEU A 173 -4.22 3.12 -2.95
CA LEU A 173 -4.82 1.80 -3.14
C LEU A 173 -6.00 1.90 -4.10
N VAL A 174 -6.03 1.00 -5.07
CA VAL A 174 -7.11 0.88 -6.07
C VAL A 174 -7.54 -0.57 -6.24
N SER A 175 -8.73 -0.80 -6.79
CA SER A 175 -9.10 -2.14 -7.25
C SER A 175 -8.09 -2.63 -8.29
N LYS A 176 -7.66 -3.91 -8.21
CA LYS A 176 -6.81 -4.51 -9.25
C LYS A 176 -7.45 -4.47 -10.65
N GLY A 177 -8.78 -4.44 -10.71
CA GLY A 177 -9.55 -4.34 -11.95
C GLY A 177 -9.90 -2.91 -12.37
N SER A 178 -9.40 -1.88 -11.67
CA SER A 178 -9.62 -0.46 -12.00
C SER A 178 -8.90 -0.03 -13.27
N PHE A 179 -9.36 1.07 -13.87
CA PHE A 179 -8.68 1.71 -14.99
C PHE A 179 -7.32 2.28 -14.59
N TRP A 180 -7.22 2.86 -13.39
CA TRP A 180 -5.95 3.36 -12.87
C TRP A 180 -4.86 2.29 -12.87
N ASN A 181 -5.18 1.09 -12.36
CA ASN A 181 -4.22 -0.02 -12.31
C ASN A 181 -3.85 -0.58 -13.70
N ARG A 182 -4.66 -0.31 -14.74
CA ARG A 182 -4.42 -0.78 -16.11
C ARG A 182 -3.46 0.13 -16.89
N ALA A 183 -3.36 1.40 -16.51
CA ALA A 183 -2.59 2.39 -17.24
C ALA A 183 -1.08 2.26 -16.89
N PRO A 184 -0.19 1.94 -17.84
CA PRO A 184 1.23 1.68 -17.52
C PRO A 184 1.96 2.85 -16.84
N GLY A 185 1.52 4.10 -17.10
CA GLY A 185 2.13 5.30 -16.52
C GLY A 185 1.88 5.47 -15.01
N THR A 186 0.84 4.85 -14.46
CA THR A 186 0.46 5.04 -13.04
C THR A 186 1.42 4.38 -12.05
N TYR A 187 2.32 3.53 -12.54
CA TYR A 187 3.38 2.89 -11.77
C TYR A 187 4.62 3.77 -11.61
N ASN A 188 4.64 4.99 -12.15
CA ASN A 188 5.74 5.94 -11.96
C ASN A 188 5.69 6.70 -10.62
N GLY A 189 4.63 6.49 -9.81
CA GLY A 189 4.45 7.17 -8.52
C GLY A 189 3.81 8.55 -8.62
N GLU A 190 3.35 8.96 -9.80
CA GLU A 190 2.81 10.32 -10.05
C GLU A 190 1.65 10.70 -9.12
N HIS A 191 0.86 9.73 -8.64
CA HIS A 191 -0.23 9.97 -7.68
C HIS A 191 0.23 10.68 -6.40
N ALA A 192 1.49 10.50 -5.99
CA ALA A 192 2.00 11.11 -4.77
C ALA A 192 2.14 12.64 -4.85
N GLU A 193 2.12 13.20 -6.06
CA GLU A 193 2.25 14.64 -6.34
C GLU A 193 0.93 15.26 -6.84
N LEU A 194 -0.13 14.46 -6.95
CA LEU A 194 -1.42 14.91 -7.48
C LEU A 194 -2.43 15.15 -6.36
N GLU A 195 -3.24 16.19 -6.53
CA GLU A 195 -4.41 16.40 -5.70
C GLU A 195 -5.49 15.33 -6.02
N PRO A 196 -6.32 14.93 -5.04
CA PRO A 196 -7.32 13.86 -5.23
C PRO A 196 -8.31 14.15 -6.37
N ASP A 197 -8.72 15.41 -6.53
CA ASP A 197 -9.63 15.81 -7.61
C ASP A 197 -9.00 15.59 -9.00
N MET A 198 -7.69 15.83 -9.14
CA MET A 198 -6.97 15.58 -10.39
C MET A 198 -6.89 14.07 -10.68
N ILE A 199 -6.64 13.25 -9.66
CA ILE A 199 -6.65 11.79 -9.80
C ILE A 199 -8.04 11.32 -10.26
N ARG A 200 -9.10 11.83 -9.63
CA ARG A 200 -10.50 11.54 -10.00
C ARG A 200 -10.79 11.93 -11.45
N GLU A 201 -10.38 13.13 -11.87
CA GLU A 201 -10.54 13.60 -13.25
C GLU A 201 -9.83 12.68 -14.27
N LEU A 202 -8.60 12.26 -13.97
CA LEU A 202 -7.84 11.33 -14.82
C LEU A 202 -8.54 9.98 -14.95
N ILE A 203 -9.06 9.43 -13.85
CA ILE A 203 -9.83 8.18 -13.84
C ILE A 203 -11.08 8.32 -14.70
N LEU A 204 -11.88 9.38 -14.49
CA LEU A 204 -13.13 9.59 -15.23
C LEU A 204 -12.89 9.79 -16.73
N LYS A 205 -11.80 10.48 -17.10
CA LYS A 205 -11.38 10.64 -18.49
C LYS A 205 -11.07 9.29 -19.13
N GLU A 206 -10.38 8.40 -18.43
CA GLU A 206 -10.03 7.08 -18.94
C GLU A 206 -11.26 6.20 -19.17
N ILE A 207 -12.23 6.25 -18.25
CA ILE A 207 -13.53 5.57 -18.40
C ILE A 207 -14.26 6.05 -19.68
N GLY A 208 -14.26 7.37 -19.92
CA GLY A 208 -14.88 7.96 -21.11
C GLY A 208 -14.22 7.52 -22.42
N ASN A 209 -12.89 7.31 -22.42
CA ASN A 209 -12.15 6.84 -23.59
C ASN A 209 -12.48 5.36 -23.90
N ASP A 210 -12.47 4.48 -22.89
CA ASP A 210 -12.76 3.04 -23.05
C ASP A 210 -14.20 2.80 -23.55
N GLY A 211 -15.17 3.61 -23.07
CA GLY A 211 -16.55 3.58 -23.56
C GLY A 211 -16.72 4.02 -25.02
N SER A 212 -15.77 4.78 -25.58
CA SER A 212 -15.79 5.25 -26.97
C SER A 212 -15.15 4.28 -27.96
N ASP A 213 -14.23 3.43 -27.51
CA ASP A 213 -13.57 2.41 -28.34
C ASP A 213 -14.42 1.13 -28.53
N GLY A 214 -15.50 0.97 -27.77
CA GLY A 214 -16.49 -0.11 -27.95
C GLY A 214 -17.52 0.09 -29.07
N ILE A 215 -17.45 1.21 -29.83
CA ILE A 215 -18.40 1.58 -30.91
C ILE A 215 -17.72 1.53 -32.30
N ARG A 216 -16.53 0.95 -32.45
CA ARG A 216 -15.84 0.84 -33.76
C ARG A 216 -15.74 -0.58 -34.30
#